data_AF-A0AAU6ND25-F1
#
_entry.id   AF-A0AAU6ND25-F1
#
_cell.length_a   1.000
_cell.length_b   1.000
_cell.length_c   1.000
_cell.angle_alpha   90.00
_cell.angle_beta   90.00
_cell.angle_gamma   90.00
#
_symmetry.space_group_name_H-M   'P 1'
#
loop_
_entity.id
_entity.type
_entity.pdbx_description
1 polymer ?
#
loop_
_entity_poly.entity_id
_entity_poly.type
_entity_poly.pdbx_seq_one_letter_code
_entity_poly.pdbx_strand_id
1 'polypeptide(L)'
;VISLFISMALYSKLLLFTLFSLIQMTREQIKSSGKMIKKTCTVKNNLSEDDVKDVDKGKFIEDKNFMCYIACVYKMGQTIKGNTINHDMMLKQVDMMFPTEMKAPVKAAIEHCRPVAKLSKV
;
A
#
# COMPACT_ATOMS: atom_id res chain seq x y z
N VAL A 1 8.65 21.59 -37.15
CA VAL A 1 9.78 21.57 -36.18
C VAL A 1 9.29 21.44 -34.74
N ILE A 2 8.48 22.37 -34.21
CA ILE A 2 7.93 22.29 -32.84
C ILE A 2 7.11 21.00 -32.60
N SER A 3 6.24 20.60 -33.53
CA SER A 3 5.44 19.37 -33.41
C SER A 3 6.28 18.09 -33.37
N LEU A 4 7.47 18.08 -34.00
CA LEU A 4 8.41 16.97 -33.94
C LEU A 4 9.08 16.90 -32.57
N PHE A 5 9.42 18.05 -31.97
CA PHE A 5 9.96 18.12 -30.61
C PHE A 5 8.96 17.66 -29.55
N ILE A 6 7.68 18.03 -29.68
CA ILE A 6 6.62 17.57 -28.77
C ILE A 6 6.42 16.06 -28.88
N SER A 7 6.39 15.54 -30.10
CA SER A 7 6.24 14.09 -30.35
C SER A 7 7.42 13.29 -29.79
N MET A 8 8.65 13.79 -29.97
CA MET A 8 9.87 13.21 -29.39
C MET A 8 9.84 13.23 -27.86
N ALA A 9 9.38 14.32 -27.24
CA ALA A 9 9.27 14.43 -25.78
C ALA A 9 8.21 13.48 -25.20
N LEU A 10 7.07 13.31 -25.87
CA LEU A 10 6.03 12.36 -25.48
C LEU A 10 6.52 10.92 -25.60
N TYR A 11 7.22 10.60 -26.69
CA TYR A 11 7.79 9.25 -26.90
C TYR A 11 8.87 8.92 -25.88
N SER A 12 9.73 9.90 -25.54
CA SER A 12 10.75 9.76 -24.50
C SER A 12 10.13 9.53 -23.12
N LYS A 13 9.08 10.29 -22.74
CA LYS A 13 8.34 10.07 -21.50
C LYS A 13 7.63 8.71 -21.46
N LEU A 14 7.06 8.27 -22.59
CA LEU A 14 6.40 6.97 -22.71
C LEU A 14 7.44 5.83 -22.58
N LEU A 15 8.59 5.94 -23.24
CA LEU A 15 9.72 5.00 -23.09
C LEU A 15 10.22 4.94 -21.64
N LEU A 16 10.43 6.09 -20.99
CA LEU A 16 10.83 6.13 -19.58
C LEU A 16 9.79 5.46 -18.67
N PHE A 17 8.50 5.70 -18.91
CA PHE A 17 7.41 5.09 -18.13
C PHE A 17 7.36 3.57 -18.31
N THR A 18 7.58 3.06 -19.53
CA THR A 18 7.64 1.62 -19.79
C THR A 18 8.85 0.95 -19.13
N LEU A 19 10.02 1.58 -19.14
CA LEU A 19 11.22 1.09 -18.46
C LEU A 19 11.05 1.05 -16.94
N PHE A 20 10.41 2.07 -16.36
CA PHE A 20 10.16 2.14 -14.93
C PHE A 20 9.17 1.07 -14.42
N SER A 21 8.25 0.63 -15.29
CA SER A 21 7.19 -0.34 -14.94
C SER A 21 7.70 -1.76 -14.67
N LEU A 22 8.96 -2.07 -14.99
CA LEU A 22 9.59 -3.38 -14.74
C LEU A 22 10.32 -3.45 -13.40
N ILE A 23 10.43 -2.34 -12.68
CA ILE A 23 11.20 -2.26 -11.43
C ILE A 23 10.24 -2.54 -10.26
N GLN A 24 10.37 -3.72 -9.64
CA GLN A 24 9.74 -3.99 -8.34
C GLN A 24 10.39 -3.11 -7.26
N MET A 25 9.64 -2.73 -6.23
CA MET A 25 10.22 -1.91 -5.16
C MET A 25 11.21 -2.72 -4.32
N THR A 26 12.32 -2.07 -3.96
CA THR A 26 13.27 -2.65 -3.00
C THR A 26 12.66 -2.67 -1.60
N ARG A 27 13.21 -3.52 -0.72
CA ARG A 27 12.80 -3.56 0.70
C ARG A 27 12.90 -2.20 1.39
N GLU A 28 13.92 -1.42 1.06
CA GLU A 28 14.11 -0.08 1.61
C GLU A 28 13.04 0.90 1.12
N GLN A 29 12.64 0.81 -0.15
CA GLN A 29 11.55 1.62 -0.69
C GLN A 29 10.23 1.27 0.00
N ILE A 30 9.93 -0.01 0.21
CA ILE A 30 8.73 -0.46 0.93
C ILE A 30 8.73 0.05 2.37
N LYS A 31 9.87 -0.05 3.06
CA LYS A 31 10.02 0.45 4.43
C LYS A 31 9.82 1.97 4.50
N SER A 32 10.35 2.70 3.52
CA SER A 32 10.15 4.16 3.41
C SER A 32 8.67 4.52 3.17
N SER A 33 8.01 3.84 2.22
CA SER A 33 6.57 4.00 1.99
C SER A 33 5.75 3.66 3.23
N GLY A 34 6.09 2.59 3.96
CA GLY A 34 5.46 2.22 5.22
C GLY A 34 5.58 3.31 6.29
N LYS A 35 6.76 3.90 6.46
CA LYS A 35 6.97 5.04 7.38
C LYS A 35 6.12 6.25 7.01
N MET A 36 6.02 6.55 5.72
CA MET A 36 5.17 7.63 5.22
C MET A 36 3.69 7.36 5.54
N ILE A 37 3.19 6.17 5.21
CA ILE A 37 1.80 5.78 5.48
C ILE A 37 1.50 5.85 6.98
N LYS A 38 2.40 5.29 7.81
CA LYS A 38 2.31 5.38 9.28
C LYS A 38 2.16 6.84 9.71
N LYS A 39 3.09 7.71 9.35
CA LYS A 39 3.03 9.14 9.72
C LYS A 39 1.73 9.81 9.26
N THR A 40 1.33 9.61 8.01
CA THR A 40 0.11 10.22 7.46
C THR A 40 -1.14 9.75 8.19
N CYS A 41 -1.28 8.44 8.41
CA CYS A 41 -2.46 7.89 9.06
C CYS A 41 -2.49 8.18 10.57
N THR A 42 -1.34 8.26 11.24
CA THR A 42 -1.25 8.69 12.65
C THR A 42 -1.81 10.09 12.82
N VAL A 43 -1.34 11.04 12.01
CA VAL A 43 -1.83 12.43 12.04
C VAL A 43 -3.32 12.52 11.70
N LYS A 44 -3.77 11.81 10.65
CA LYS A 44 -5.18 11.83 10.24
C LYS A 44 -6.15 11.33 11.31
N ASN A 45 -5.70 10.48 12.22
CA ASN A 45 -6.54 9.86 13.24
C ASN A 45 -6.23 10.36 14.64
N ASN A 46 -5.48 11.46 14.78
CA ASN A 46 -5.13 12.08 16.07
C ASN A 46 -4.47 11.09 17.06
N LEU A 47 -3.63 10.19 16.55
CA LEU A 47 -2.86 9.26 17.37
C LEU A 47 -1.48 9.82 17.68
N SER A 48 -0.91 9.40 18.80
CA SER A 48 0.49 9.64 19.14
C SER A 48 1.41 8.62 18.46
N GLU A 49 2.72 8.87 18.50
CA GLU A 49 3.70 7.90 18.04
C GLU A 49 3.68 6.62 18.89
N ASP A 50 3.41 6.76 20.19
CA ASP A 50 3.33 5.64 21.14
C ASP A 50 2.17 4.68 20.84
N ASP A 51 1.05 5.20 20.33
CA ASP A 51 -0.11 4.38 19.97
C ASP A 51 0.19 3.44 18.79
N VAL A 52 1.11 3.84 17.88
CA VAL A 52 1.41 3.12 16.63
C VAL A 52 2.82 2.53 16.58
N LYS A 53 3.62 2.65 17.64
CA LYS A 53 5.05 2.26 17.62
C LYS A 53 5.29 0.78 17.37
N ASP A 54 4.37 -0.07 17.83
CA ASP A 54 4.50 -1.53 17.76
C ASP A 54 3.53 -2.19 16.76
N VAL A 55 2.87 -1.41 15.89
CA VAL A 55 1.92 -1.95 14.90
C VAL A 55 2.57 -2.89 13.89
N ASP A 56 3.83 -2.64 13.54
CA ASP A 56 4.64 -3.48 12.66
C ASP A 56 5.08 -4.80 13.32
N LYS A 57 4.96 -4.89 14.65
CA LYS A 57 5.16 -6.11 15.45
C LYS A 57 3.86 -6.87 15.70
N GLY A 58 2.75 -6.45 15.09
CA GLY A 58 1.43 -7.07 15.26
C GLY A 58 0.76 -6.77 16.59
N LYS A 59 1.19 -5.72 17.31
CA LYS A 59 0.45 -5.25 18.50
C LYS A 59 -0.61 -4.24 18.05
N PHE A 60 -1.87 -4.60 18.24
CA PHE A 60 -3.01 -3.75 17.93
C PHE A 60 -3.71 -3.36 19.23
N ILE A 61 -3.93 -2.06 19.44
CA ILE A 61 -4.69 -1.57 20.59
C ILE A 61 -6.17 -1.47 20.24
N GLU A 62 -7.04 -1.83 21.18
CA GLU A 62 -8.49 -1.79 20.99
C GLU A 62 -9.03 -0.38 21.27
N ASP A 63 -8.65 0.56 20.41
CA ASP A 63 -9.09 1.95 20.43
C ASP A 63 -9.73 2.33 19.08
N LYS A 64 -10.78 3.16 19.13
CA LYS A 64 -11.53 3.55 17.93
C LYS A 64 -10.67 4.32 16.93
N ASN A 65 -9.83 5.25 17.39
CA ASN A 65 -8.96 6.02 16.50
C ASN A 65 -7.88 5.12 15.90
N PHE A 66 -7.39 4.15 16.66
CA PHE A 66 -6.45 3.14 16.16
C PHE A 66 -7.08 2.22 15.10
N MET A 67 -8.33 1.81 15.27
CA MET A 67 -9.05 1.07 14.22
C MET A 67 -9.23 1.91 12.95
N CYS A 68 -9.55 3.20 13.08
CA CYS A 68 -9.59 4.14 11.95
C CYS A 68 -8.21 4.37 11.31
N TYR A 69 -7.12 4.28 12.08
CA TYR A 69 -5.76 4.28 11.56
C TYR A 69 -5.51 3.06 10.65
N ILE A 70 -5.89 1.85 11.07
CA ILE A 70 -5.77 0.65 10.24
C ILE A 70 -6.60 0.80 8.95
N ALA A 71 -7.83 1.33 9.06
CA ALA A 71 -8.66 1.67 7.91
C ALA A 71 -7.96 2.64 6.93
N CYS A 72 -7.31 3.68 7.46
CA CYS A 72 -6.51 4.63 6.67
C CYS A 72 -5.35 3.93 5.95
N VAL A 73 -4.65 3.00 6.60
CA VAL A 73 -3.56 2.22 5.98
C VAL A 73 -4.06 1.44 4.77
N TYR A 74 -5.19 0.73 4.91
CA TYR A 74 -5.80 0.00 3.79
C TYR A 74 -6.29 0.94 2.66
N LYS A 75 -6.80 2.13 2.98
CA LYS A 75 -7.15 3.19 2.01
C LYS A 75 -5.92 3.66 1.24
N MET A 76 -4.83 3.98 1.95
CA MET A 76 -3.56 4.41 1.35
C MET A 76 -2.93 3.30 0.49
N GLY A 77 -3.08 2.04 0.90
CA GLY A 77 -2.66 0.87 0.12
C GLY A 77 -3.53 0.57 -1.10
N GLN A 78 -4.61 1.34 -1.35
CA GLN A 78 -5.53 1.13 -2.46
C GLN A 78 -6.06 -0.31 -2.54
N THR A 79 -6.47 -0.84 -1.38
CA THR A 79 -6.98 -2.22 -1.23
C THR A 79 -8.46 -2.27 -0.87
N ILE A 80 -9.14 -1.13 -0.93
CA ILE A 80 -10.55 -1.00 -0.56
C ILE A 80 -11.36 -0.71 -1.81
N LYS A 81 -12.52 -1.36 -1.92
CA LYS A 81 -13.54 -1.07 -2.93
C LYS A 81 -14.86 -0.79 -2.21
N GLY A 82 -15.39 0.42 -2.36
CA GLY A 82 -16.51 0.89 -1.54
C GLY A 82 -16.11 0.99 -0.06
N ASN A 83 -16.81 0.25 0.81
CA ASN A 83 -16.54 0.21 2.25
C ASN A 83 -16.00 -1.16 2.71
N THR A 84 -15.46 -1.97 1.80
CA THR A 84 -14.96 -3.31 2.12
C THR A 84 -13.55 -3.51 1.58
N ILE A 85 -12.77 -4.32 2.28
CA ILE A 85 -11.45 -4.76 1.82
C ILE A 85 -11.63 -5.64 0.59
N ASN A 86 -10.97 -5.30 -0.51
CA ASN A 86 -11.00 -6.04 -1.75
C ASN A 86 -9.78 -6.95 -1.85
N HIS A 87 -10.03 -8.25 -1.70
CA HIS A 87 -9.00 -9.28 -1.70
C HIS A 87 -8.13 -9.29 -2.98
N ASP A 88 -8.75 -9.19 -4.15
CA ASP A 88 -8.01 -9.25 -5.42
C ASP A 88 -7.12 -8.03 -5.61
N MET A 89 -7.56 -6.86 -5.14
CA MET A 89 -6.75 -5.65 -5.09
C MET A 89 -5.57 -5.81 -4.12
N MET A 90 -5.76 -6.46 -2.97
CA MET A 90 -4.65 -6.77 -2.06
C MET A 90 -3.58 -7.64 -2.74
N LEU A 91 -3.98 -8.74 -3.38
CA LEU A 91 -3.05 -9.61 -4.09
C LEU A 91 -2.30 -8.86 -5.20
N LYS A 92 -3.02 -8.04 -5.97
CA LYS A 92 -2.43 -7.22 -7.04
C LYS A 92 -1.43 -6.21 -6.50
N GLN A 93 -1.72 -5.55 -5.37
CA GLN A 93 -0.79 -4.63 -4.73
C GLN A 93 0.49 -5.34 -4.28
N VAL A 94 0.38 -6.57 -3.77
CA VAL A 94 1.57 -7.37 -3.45
C VAL A 94 2.40 -7.65 -4.70
N ASP A 95 1.77 -7.99 -5.82
CA ASP A 95 2.48 -8.23 -7.07
C ASP A 95 3.19 -7.01 -7.64
N MET A 96 2.59 -5.83 -7.48
CA MET A 96 3.15 -4.58 -7.99
C MET A 96 4.24 -4.01 -7.07
N MET A 97 4.07 -4.11 -5.75
CA MET A 97 4.93 -3.39 -4.79
C MET A 97 6.01 -4.27 -4.17
N PHE A 98 5.75 -5.53 -3.85
CA PHE A 98 6.66 -6.33 -3.03
C PHE A 98 7.77 -6.98 -3.88
N PRO A 99 8.99 -7.16 -3.35
CA PRO A 99 10.03 -7.93 -4.02
C PRO A 99 9.64 -9.42 -4.02
N THR A 100 10.09 -10.14 -5.04
CA THR A 100 9.74 -11.55 -5.33
C THR A 100 9.74 -12.46 -4.10
N GLU A 101 10.77 -12.37 -3.25
CA GLU A 101 10.94 -13.25 -2.09
C GLU A 101 9.95 -12.98 -0.94
N MET A 102 9.28 -11.83 -0.94
CA MET A 102 8.24 -11.49 0.05
C MET A 102 6.82 -11.77 -0.48
N LYS A 103 6.63 -11.92 -1.79
CA LYS A 103 5.29 -12.06 -2.38
C LYS A 103 4.56 -13.29 -1.86
N ALA A 104 5.20 -14.45 -1.89
CA ALA A 104 4.57 -15.71 -1.48
C ALA A 104 4.06 -15.70 -0.03
N PRO A 105 4.88 -15.37 0.99
CA PRO A 105 4.39 -15.36 2.37
C PRO A 105 3.32 -14.29 2.62
N VAL A 106 3.43 -13.11 1.98
CA VAL A 106 2.42 -12.05 2.13
C VAL A 106 1.08 -12.47 1.50
N LYS A 107 1.10 -13.07 0.30
CA LYS A 107 -0.13 -13.60 -0.32
C LYS A 107 -0.76 -14.71 0.51
N ALA A 108 0.03 -15.61 1.09
CA ALA A 108 -0.48 -16.66 1.97
C ALA A 108 -1.20 -16.08 3.21
N ALA A 109 -0.66 -15.01 3.80
CA ALA A 109 -1.32 -14.31 4.91
C ALA A 109 -2.64 -13.65 4.48
N ILE A 110 -2.68 -13.03 3.30
CA ILE A 110 -3.91 -12.42 2.75
C ILE A 110 -5.00 -13.49 2.56
N GLU A 111 -4.63 -14.63 1.99
CA GLU A 111 -5.55 -15.76 1.78
C GLU A 111 -6.08 -16.31 3.12
N HIS A 112 -5.20 -16.47 4.11
CA HIS A 112 -5.59 -16.91 5.45
C HIS A 112 -6.61 -15.97 6.10
N CYS A 113 -6.47 -14.65 5.89
CA CYS A 113 -7.34 -13.62 6.44
C CYS A 113 -8.60 -13.34 5.59
N ARG A 114 -8.76 -13.99 4.43
CA ARG A 114 -9.89 -13.78 3.50
C ARG A 114 -11.27 -13.90 4.16
N PRO A 115 -11.55 -14.86 5.06
CA PRO A 115 -12.87 -14.96 5.70
C PRO A 115 -13.22 -13.73 6.55
N VAL A 116 -12.23 -13.16 7.24
CA VAL A 116 -12.42 -12.01 8.13
C VAL A 116 -12.61 -10.71 7.34
N ALA A 117 -11.89 -10.56 6.23
CA ALA A 117 -11.99 -9.37 5.37
C ALA A 117 -13.42 -9.10 4.84
N LYS A 118 -14.24 -10.14 4.67
CA LYS A 118 -15.65 -9.99 4.26
C LYS A 118 -16.54 -9.37 5.35
N LEU A 119 -16.15 -9.50 6.61
CA LEU A 119 -16.90 -9.00 7.76
C LEU A 119 -16.47 -7.58 8.15
N SER A 120 -15.27 -7.16 7.76
CA SER A 120 -14.69 -5.86 8.09
C SER A 120 -15.20 -4.75 7.15
N LYS A 121 -16.00 -3.82 7.70
CA LYS A 121 -16.36 -2.56 7.03
C LYS A 121 -15.33 -1.47 7.36
N VAL A 122 -14.89 -0.73 6.34
CA VAL A 122 -13.81 0.28 6.39
C VAL A 122 -14.32 1.68 6.04
#